data_AF-A0A0C9W3S7-F1
#
_entry.id   AF-A0A0C9W3S7-F1
#
_cell.length_a   1.000
_cell.length_b   1.000
_cell.length_c   1.000
_cell.angle_alpha   90.00
_cell.angle_beta   90.00
_cell.angle_gamma   90.00
#
_symmetry.space_group_name_H-M   'P 1'
#
loop_
_entity.id
_entity.type
_entity.pdbx_description
1 polymer ?
#
loop_
_entity_poly.entity_id
_entity_poly.type
_entity_poly.pdbx_seq_one_letter_code
_entity_poly.pdbx_strand_id
1 'polypeptide(L)'
;MYWYTFYFIRLQALIIYPVIPYRYHSHLSTQYVDGIRGPLVIYDPQHPHKNLYDVDDESTIITLSDWYHTPGLDATEAWLAGGAEPVPDFGLINSAGRYSGCPEVQRARINVTKGKRYRFRIVSISAEGFFDFAIQGHSLTVLEAGGSNHVPYTMDSIQILLGKRYSVVVRINFSMLRYSPRSS
;
A
#
# COMPACT_ATOMS: atom_id res chain seq x y z
N MET A 1 -57.80 9.31 -24.95
CA MET A 1 -56.95 9.15 -23.76
C MET A 1 -55.66 8.49 -24.22
N TYR A 2 -54.57 9.24 -24.29
CA TYR A 2 -53.29 8.75 -24.80
C TYR A 2 -52.43 8.28 -23.63
N TRP A 3 -51.84 7.10 -23.75
CA TRP A 3 -50.90 6.56 -22.77
C TRP A 3 -49.48 6.69 -23.32
N TYR A 4 -48.58 7.30 -22.56
CA TYR A 4 -47.16 7.35 -22.87
C TYR A 4 -46.46 6.21 -22.12
N THR A 5 -45.84 5.30 -22.85
CA THR A 5 -44.96 4.28 -22.28
C THR A 5 -43.56 4.88 -22.13
N PHE A 6 -43.12 5.11 -20.90
CA PHE A 6 -41.75 5.54 -20.61
C PHE A 6 -40.81 4.33 -20.59
N TYR A 7 -39.90 4.25 -21.54
CA TYR A 7 -38.79 3.30 -21.50
C TYR A 7 -37.70 3.88 -20.61
N PHE A 8 -37.49 3.30 -19.43
CA PHE A 8 -36.28 3.56 -18.66
C PHE A 8 -35.11 2.85 -19.33
N ILE A 9 -34.31 3.59 -20.09
CA ILE A 9 -32.98 3.12 -20.49
C ILE A 9 -32.16 3.08 -19.21
N ARG A 10 -31.91 1.88 -18.70
CA ARG A 10 -30.95 1.66 -17.62
C ARG A 10 -29.56 1.93 -18.21
N LEU A 11 -29.10 3.17 -18.12
CA LEU A 11 -27.68 3.48 -18.26
C LEU A 11 -26.97 2.75 -17.12
N GLN A 12 -26.48 1.54 -17.38
CA GLN A 12 -25.31 1.05 -16.67
C GLN A 12 -24.18 1.99 -17.07
N ALA A 13 -24.03 3.09 -16.34
CA ALA A 13 -22.73 3.72 -16.23
C ALA A 13 -21.83 2.63 -15.66
N LEU A 14 -21.09 1.96 -16.54
CA LEU A 14 -20.00 1.08 -16.18
C LEU A 14 -18.91 1.99 -15.64
N ILE A 15 -19.11 2.51 -14.42
CA ILE A 15 -18.03 3.05 -13.63
C ILE A 15 -17.23 1.83 -13.22
N ILE A 16 -16.27 1.46 -14.08
CA ILE A 16 -15.22 0.51 -13.73
C ILE A 16 -14.39 1.24 -12.68
N TYR A 17 -14.77 1.15 -11.40
CA TYR A 17 -13.86 1.54 -10.34
C TYR A 17 -12.66 0.58 -10.43
N PRO A 18 -11.43 1.09 -10.57
CA PRO A 18 -10.27 0.23 -10.45
C PRO A 18 -10.31 -0.50 -9.09
N VAL A 19 -10.20 -1.82 -9.10
CA VAL A 19 -10.35 -2.69 -7.90
C VAL A 19 -9.06 -2.77 -7.09
N ILE A 20 -8.49 -1.61 -6.85
CA ILE A 20 -7.11 -1.43 -6.47
C ILE A 20 -7.06 -0.89 -5.06
N PRO A 21 -6.01 -1.18 -4.28
CA PRO A 21 -5.78 -0.44 -3.06
C PRO A 21 -5.73 1.08 -3.30
N TYR A 22 -6.60 1.78 -2.59
CA TYR A 22 -6.57 3.20 -2.33
C TYR A 22 -5.92 3.47 -0.97
N ARG A 23 -5.81 4.75 -0.64
CA ARG A 23 -5.41 5.23 0.68
C ARG A 23 -6.25 6.45 1.01
N TYR A 24 -6.51 6.67 2.29
CA TYR A 24 -7.01 7.94 2.79
C TYR A 24 -5.90 8.62 3.60
N HIS A 25 -5.95 9.95 3.67
CA HIS A 25 -5.06 10.74 4.52
C HIS A 25 -5.69 12.10 4.81
N SER A 26 -5.26 12.73 5.91
CA SER A 26 -5.60 14.14 6.14
C SER A 26 -5.07 15.01 5.00
N HIS A 27 -5.85 16.02 4.63
CA HIS A 27 -5.49 17.00 3.60
C HIS A 27 -5.46 18.43 4.18
N LEU A 28 -5.28 18.54 5.50
CA LEU A 28 -5.09 19.80 6.22
C LEU A 28 -3.62 19.91 6.65
N SER A 29 -2.90 20.89 6.07
CA SER A 29 -1.47 21.10 6.35
C SER A 29 -0.67 19.79 6.23
N THR A 30 0.30 19.55 7.12
CA THR A 30 1.11 18.32 7.22
C THR A 30 0.55 17.29 8.20
N GLN A 31 -0.72 17.40 8.62
CA GLN A 31 -1.32 16.56 9.67
C GLN A 31 -1.31 15.05 9.34
N TYR A 32 -1.28 14.66 8.07
CA TYR A 32 -1.21 13.24 7.73
C TYR A 32 0.15 12.60 8.08
N VAL A 33 1.22 13.41 8.13
CA VAL A 33 2.56 12.97 8.55
C VAL A 33 2.50 12.50 10.01
N ASP A 34 1.74 13.21 10.84
CA ASP A 34 1.51 12.92 12.27
C ASP A 34 0.64 11.67 12.51
N GLY A 35 0.15 11.00 11.45
CA GLY A 35 -0.45 9.67 11.55
C GLY A 35 -1.87 9.53 11.03
N ILE A 36 -2.53 10.61 10.58
CA ILE A 36 -3.88 10.50 9.97
C ILE A 36 -3.77 10.03 8.51
N ARG A 37 -3.52 8.73 8.35
CA ARG A 37 -3.31 8.05 7.07
C ARG A 37 -3.62 6.56 7.19
N GLY A 38 -4.12 5.94 6.14
CA GLY A 38 -4.40 4.51 6.14
C GLY A 38 -4.77 3.94 4.77
N PRO A 39 -4.76 2.61 4.63
CA PRO A 39 -5.17 1.93 3.41
C PRO A 39 -6.69 1.95 3.27
N LEU A 40 -7.17 1.93 2.03
CA LEU A 40 -8.58 1.74 1.69
C LEU A 40 -8.66 0.73 0.56
N VAL A 41 -9.32 -0.40 0.76
CA VAL A 41 -9.45 -1.43 -0.27
C VAL A 41 -10.90 -1.55 -0.70
N ILE A 42 -11.14 -1.44 -2.00
CA ILE A 42 -12.43 -1.72 -2.62
C ILE A 42 -12.31 -3.06 -3.34
N TYR A 43 -13.09 -4.06 -2.91
CA TYR A 43 -13.07 -5.40 -3.48
C TYR A 43 -14.08 -5.54 -4.64
N ASP A 44 -13.70 -6.32 -5.66
CA ASP A 44 -14.57 -6.69 -6.77
C ASP A 44 -14.80 -8.19 -6.75
N PRO A 45 -16.05 -8.64 -6.53
CA PRO A 45 -16.40 -10.06 -6.58
C PRO A 45 -16.06 -10.73 -7.92
N GLN A 46 -16.02 -9.95 -9.02
CA GLN A 46 -15.77 -10.40 -10.40
C GLN A 46 -14.36 -10.05 -10.90
N HIS A 47 -13.42 -9.79 -9.98
CA HIS A 47 -12.06 -9.37 -10.32
C HIS A 47 -11.40 -10.30 -11.37
N PRO A 48 -10.82 -9.75 -12.47
CA PRO A 48 -10.30 -10.56 -13.58
C PRO A 48 -9.17 -11.52 -13.15
N HIS A 49 -8.39 -11.13 -12.14
CA HIS A 49 -7.28 -11.94 -11.62
C HIS A 49 -7.64 -12.81 -10.40
N LYS A 50 -8.92 -12.99 -10.06
CA LYS A 50 -9.36 -13.69 -8.84
C LYS A 50 -8.83 -15.12 -8.72
N ASN A 51 -8.57 -15.79 -9.83
CA ASN A 51 -8.02 -17.14 -9.89
C ASN A 51 -6.50 -17.22 -9.64
N LEU A 52 -5.79 -16.09 -9.58
CA LEU A 52 -4.33 -16.05 -9.40
C LEU A 52 -3.89 -16.17 -7.94
N TYR A 53 -4.79 -16.00 -6.98
CA TYR A 53 -4.50 -16.04 -5.55
C TYR A 53 -5.54 -16.84 -4.78
N ASP A 54 -5.17 -17.25 -3.57
CA ASP A 54 -6.02 -18.02 -2.65
C ASP A 54 -6.49 -17.16 -1.47
N VAL A 55 -5.75 -16.10 -1.12
CA VAL A 55 -6.04 -15.20 0.01
C VAL A 55 -5.87 -13.74 -0.42
N ASP A 56 -6.90 -12.93 -0.18
CA ASP A 56 -6.97 -11.47 -0.38
C ASP A 56 -7.94 -10.89 0.65
N ASP A 57 -7.42 -10.46 1.80
CA ASP A 57 -8.17 -9.93 2.94
C ASP A 57 -7.32 -8.90 3.70
N GLU A 58 -7.78 -8.44 4.86
CA GLU A 58 -7.05 -7.44 5.66
C GLU A 58 -5.61 -7.87 6.00
N SER A 59 -5.37 -9.18 6.19
CA SER A 59 -4.05 -9.70 6.53
C SER A 59 -3.03 -9.59 5.39
N THR A 60 -3.50 -9.33 4.17
CA THR A 60 -2.65 -9.19 2.98
C THR A 60 -2.38 -7.72 2.62
N ILE A 61 -2.88 -6.78 3.41
CA ILE A 61 -2.58 -5.36 3.24
C ILE A 61 -1.21 -5.07 3.88
N ILE A 62 -0.33 -4.44 3.09
CA ILE A 62 1.01 -4.02 3.53
C ILE A 62 1.08 -2.51 3.38
N THR A 63 1.13 -1.78 4.48
CA THR A 63 1.42 -0.35 4.47
C THR A 63 2.91 -0.12 4.62
N LEU A 64 3.45 0.79 3.80
CA LEU A 64 4.80 1.32 3.92
C LEU A 64 4.70 2.80 4.24
N SER A 65 5.36 3.24 5.30
CA SER A 65 5.35 4.64 5.70
C SER A 65 6.68 5.07 6.28
N ASP A 66 7.02 6.32 6.10
CA ASP A 66 8.03 7.00 6.90
C ASP A 66 7.47 7.44 8.25
N TRP A 67 8.37 7.70 9.19
CA TRP A 67 8.05 8.24 10.50
C TRP A 67 9.05 9.32 10.89
N TYR A 68 8.53 10.37 11.53
CA TYR A 68 9.29 11.50 12.05
C TYR A 68 9.07 11.56 13.57
N HIS A 69 10.14 11.78 14.32
CA HIS A 69 10.06 12.08 15.75
C HIS A 69 9.57 13.51 16.00
N THR A 70 9.93 14.43 15.11
CA THR A 70 9.46 15.82 15.13
C THR A 70 8.06 15.91 14.54
N PRO A 71 7.10 16.57 15.22
CA PRO A 71 5.77 16.82 14.66
C PRO A 71 5.83 17.53 13.30
N GLY A 72 4.90 17.19 12.42
CA GLY A 72 4.87 17.66 11.04
C GLY A 72 4.79 19.18 10.93
N LEU A 73 4.06 19.85 11.84
CA LEU A 73 3.97 21.31 11.85
C LEU A 73 5.32 21.94 12.18
N ASP A 74 5.96 21.52 13.27
CA ASP A 74 7.26 22.04 13.72
C ASP A 74 8.35 21.84 12.65
N ALA A 75 8.38 20.64 12.04
CA ALA A 75 9.29 20.33 10.95
C ALA A 75 9.08 21.23 9.73
N THR A 76 7.81 21.50 9.40
CA THR A 76 7.45 22.36 8.26
C THR A 76 7.81 23.81 8.54
N GLU A 77 7.54 24.32 9.75
CA GLU A 77 7.90 25.68 10.14
C GLU A 77 9.41 25.91 10.09
N ALA A 78 10.20 24.96 10.61
CA ALA A 78 11.66 25.02 10.54
C ALA A 78 12.18 25.04 9.09
N TRP A 79 11.59 24.24 8.21
CA TRP A 79 11.94 24.23 6.79
C TRP A 79 11.60 25.56 6.10
N LEU A 80 10.38 26.08 6.31
CA LEU A 80 9.93 27.35 5.74
C LEU A 80 10.72 28.56 6.27
N ALA A 81 11.31 28.46 7.46
CA ALA A 81 12.22 29.47 8.02
C ALA A 81 13.63 29.45 7.39
N GLY A 82 13.86 28.65 6.35
CA GLY A 82 15.16 28.51 5.67
C GLY A 82 16.02 27.35 6.17
N GLY A 83 15.43 26.45 6.97
CA GLY A 83 16.07 25.20 7.38
C GLY A 83 16.18 24.17 6.26
N ALA A 84 16.78 23.02 6.58
CA ALA A 84 16.82 21.89 5.66
C ALA A 84 15.44 21.24 5.49
N GLU A 85 15.24 20.57 4.34
CA GLU A 85 14.05 19.73 4.12
C GLU A 85 13.97 18.63 5.21
N PRO A 86 12.81 18.40 5.83
CA PRO A 86 12.69 17.41 6.91
C PRO A 86 12.97 16.01 6.39
N VAL A 87 13.92 15.29 6.96
CA VAL A 87 14.19 13.89 6.57
C VAL A 87 13.53 12.93 7.57
N PRO A 88 12.87 11.85 7.12
CA PRO A 88 12.33 10.86 8.05
C PRO A 88 13.38 10.22 8.94
N ASP A 89 13.03 9.96 10.20
CA ASP A 89 13.90 9.25 11.14
C ASP A 89 14.01 7.75 10.80
N PHE A 90 12.90 7.12 10.38
CA PHE A 90 12.88 5.70 10.00
C PHE A 90 11.62 5.30 9.22
N GLY A 91 11.66 4.11 8.62
CA GLY A 91 10.53 3.49 7.94
C GLY A 91 9.74 2.50 8.81
N LEU A 92 8.45 2.38 8.53
CA LEU A 92 7.48 1.49 9.14
C LEU A 92 6.88 0.56 8.07
N ILE A 93 6.61 -0.67 8.49
CA ILE A 93 5.78 -1.63 7.75
C ILE A 93 4.64 -2.01 8.68
N ASN A 94 3.39 -1.88 8.24
CA ASN A 94 2.22 -2.14 9.08
C ASN A 94 2.37 -1.50 10.48
N SER A 95 2.79 -0.24 10.50
CA SER A 95 3.03 0.59 11.69
C SER A 95 4.12 0.09 12.65
N ALA A 96 4.98 -0.85 12.23
CA ALA A 96 6.11 -1.33 13.02
C ALA A 96 7.44 -1.05 12.31
N GLY A 97 8.38 -0.47 13.04
CA GLY A 97 9.75 -0.19 12.59
C GLY A 97 10.71 -0.10 13.77
N ARG A 98 11.99 0.03 13.47
CA ARG A 98 13.06 0.24 14.46
C ARG A 98 14.02 1.28 13.92
N TYR A 99 14.53 2.13 14.80
CA TYR A 99 15.60 3.09 14.52
C TYR A 99 16.80 2.81 15.43
N SER A 100 17.96 3.40 15.11
CA SER A 100 19.17 3.21 15.92
C SER A 100 18.97 3.78 17.33
N GLY A 101 19.16 2.95 18.35
CA GLY A 101 18.97 3.35 19.75
C GLY A 101 17.54 3.20 20.30
N CYS A 102 16.59 2.69 19.52
CA CYS A 102 15.24 2.40 20.02
C CYS A 102 15.23 1.14 20.93
N PRO A 103 14.25 1.02 21.86
CA PRO A 103 14.01 -0.24 22.57
C PRO A 103 13.72 -1.39 21.60
N GLU A 104 13.95 -2.63 22.06
CA GLU A 104 13.58 -3.80 21.27
C GLU A 104 12.05 -3.93 21.19
N VAL A 105 11.50 -3.54 20.04
CA VAL A 105 10.07 -3.66 19.71
C VAL A 105 9.83 -4.74 18.64
N GLN A 106 8.68 -5.39 18.67
CA GLN A 106 8.34 -6.40 17.66
C GLN A 106 8.25 -5.77 16.26
N ARG A 107 8.92 -6.38 15.27
CA ARG A 107 8.74 -6.03 13.84
C ARG A 107 7.40 -6.55 13.33
N ALA A 108 6.87 -5.91 12.28
CA ALA A 108 5.70 -6.41 11.58
C ALA A 108 5.88 -7.86 11.15
N ARG A 109 4.81 -8.65 11.32
CA ARG A 109 4.76 -10.05 10.92
C ARG A 109 3.50 -10.26 10.10
N ILE A 110 3.66 -10.93 8.97
CA ILE A 110 2.56 -11.35 8.11
C ILE A 110 2.54 -12.87 8.15
N ASN A 111 1.46 -13.43 8.68
CA ASN A 111 1.32 -14.87 8.82
C ASN A 111 0.88 -15.47 7.49
N VAL A 112 1.63 -16.47 7.02
CA VAL A 112 1.38 -17.10 5.73
C VAL A 112 1.38 -18.62 5.85
N THR A 113 0.58 -19.28 5.02
CA THR A 113 0.57 -20.73 4.90
C THR A 113 1.38 -21.15 3.69
N LYS A 114 2.34 -22.07 3.89
CA LYS A 114 3.12 -22.67 2.80
C LYS A 114 2.20 -23.28 1.74
N GLY A 115 2.52 -23.08 0.47
CA GLY A 115 1.77 -23.59 -0.68
C GLY A 115 0.66 -22.68 -1.17
N LYS A 116 0.16 -21.75 -0.33
CA LYS A 116 -0.86 -20.78 -0.75
C LYS A 116 -0.25 -19.60 -1.52
N ARG A 117 -1.09 -18.97 -2.34
CA ARG A 117 -0.83 -17.74 -3.09
C ARG A 117 -1.55 -16.59 -2.41
N TYR A 118 -0.82 -15.57 -2.02
CA TYR A 118 -1.36 -14.38 -1.36
C TYR A 118 -1.33 -13.21 -2.33
N ARG A 119 -2.41 -12.43 -2.40
CA ARG A 119 -2.42 -11.12 -3.06
C ARG A 119 -2.07 -10.06 -2.03
N PHE A 120 -0.80 -9.66 -1.97
CA PHE A 120 -0.39 -8.57 -1.13
C PHE A 120 -0.72 -7.23 -1.78
N ARG A 121 -1.42 -6.38 -1.04
CA ARG A 121 -1.79 -5.01 -1.45
C ARG A 121 -0.85 -4.05 -0.76
N ILE A 122 0.18 -3.64 -1.49
CA ILE A 122 1.24 -2.78 -0.97
C ILE A 122 0.83 -1.32 -1.19
N VAL A 123 0.80 -0.55 -0.12
CA VAL A 123 0.29 0.83 -0.09
C VAL A 123 1.34 1.72 0.54
N SER A 124 1.96 2.60 -0.25
CA SER A 124 2.72 3.70 0.32
C SER A 124 1.76 4.74 0.91
N ILE A 125 1.89 4.95 2.21
CA ILE A 125 1.26 6.05 2.95
C ILE A 125 2.34 7.03 3.46
N SER A 126 3.51 7.02 2.84
CA SER A 126 4.63 7.92 3.14
C SER A 126 4.29 9.39 2.93
N ALA A 127 4.99 10.25 3.66
CA ALA A 127 5.05 11.68 3.43
C ALA A 127 6.11 12.08 2.41
N GLU A 128 7.23 11.36 2.40
CA GLU A 128 8.42 11.68 1.61
C GLU A 128 9.19 10.42 1.16
N GLY A 129 9.38 9.46 2.06
CA GLY A 129 10.21 8.29 1.83
C GLY A 129 9.64 7.33 0.77
N PHE A 130 10.52 6.84 -0.12
CA PHE A 130 10.24 5.72 -1.01
C PHE A 130 10.91 4.44 -0.51
N PHE A 131 10.42 3.29 -0.99
CA PHE A 131 10.85 1.99 -0.49
C PHE A 131 11.16 1.03 -1.63
N ASP A 132 12.30 0.34 -1.55
CA ASP A 132 12.55 -0.85 -2.36
C ASP A 132 11.96 -2.07 -1.66
N PHE A 133 10.82 -2.56 -2.16
CA PHE A 133 10.10 -3.68 -1.59
C PHE A 133 10.44 -4.99 -2.30
N ALA A 134 10.94 -5.97 -1.55
CA ALA A 134 11.24 -7.33 -2.00
C ALA A 134 10.95 -8.32 -0.88
N ILE A 135 10.45 -9.52 -1.19
CA ILE A 135 10.24 -10.56 -0.19
C ILE A 135 11.37 -11.59 -0.33
N GLN A 136 12.15 -11.79 0.74
CA GLN A 136 13.31 -12.67 0.66
C GLN A 136 12.90 -14.08 0.21
N GLY A 137 13.57 -14.59 -0.84
CA GLY A 137 13.33 -15.92 -1.40
C GLY A 137 12.02 -16.07 -2.19
N HIS A 138 11.35 -14.96 -2.54
CA HIS A 138 10.09 -14.98 -3.26
C HIS A 138 10.06 -13.90 -4.34
N SER A 139 9.68 -14.29 -5.56
CA SER A 139 9.38 -13.33 -6.62
C SER A 139 7.96 -12.77 -6.46
N LEU A 140 7.75 -11.56 -6.97
CA LEU A 140 6.51 -10.80 -6.91
C LEU A 140 5.87 -10.76 -8.30
N THR A 141 4.67 -11.33 -8.45
CA THR A 141 3.89 -11.20 -9.68
C THR A 141 2.95 -10.01 -9.57
N VAL A 142 3.32 -8.87 -10.17
CA VAL A 142 2.53 -7.64 -10.18
C VAL A 142 1.28 -7.81 -11.02
N LEU A 143 0.13 -7.52 -10.43
CA LEU A 143 -1.19 -7.54 -11.08
C LEU A 143 -1.75 -6.13 -11.31
N GLU A 144 -1.40 -5.20 -10.43
CA GLU A 144 -1.95 -3.85 -10.44
C GLU A 144 -0.85 -2.86 -10.06
N ALA A 145 -0.87 -1.71 -10.74
CA ALA A 145 0.05 -0.61 -10.48
C ALA A 145 -0.66 0.70 -10.83
N GLY A 146 -0.49 1.71 -9.98
CA GLY A 146 -0.89 3.09 -10.31
C GLY A 146 -2.39 3.32 -10.48
N GLY A 147 -3.26 2.40 -10.04
CA GLY A 147 -4.70 2.57 -10.21
C GLY A 147 -5.27 1.91 -11.48
N SER A 148 -4.55 1.01 -12.14
CA SER A 148 -5.14 0.07 -13.12
C SER A 148 -4.67 -1.38 -12.95
N ASN A 149 -5.50 -2.32 -13.45
CA ASN A 149 -5.08 -3.70 -13.70
C ASN A 149 -4.04 -3.74 -14.82
N HIS A 150 -3.07 -4.63 -14.70
CA HIS A 150 -2.03 -4.87 -15.72
C HIS A 150 -1.94 -6.34 -16.05
N VAL A 151 -1.37 -6.64 -17.22
CA VAL A 151 -0.96 -8.00 -17.56
C VAL A 151 0.07 -8.45 -16.51
N PRO A 152 -0.09 -9.64 -15.90
CA PRO A 152 0.80 -10.11 -14.84
C PRO A 152 2.27 -10.07 -15.25
N TYR A 153 3.11 -9.44 -14.44
CA TYR A 153 4.55 -9.33 -14.68
C TYR A 153 5.33 -9.68 -13.41
N THR A 154 6.33 -10.56 -13.54
CA THR A 154 7.07 -11.09 -12.39
C THR A 154 8.43 -10.41 -12.25
N MET A 155 8.75 -9.96 -11.04
CA MET A 155 10.01 -9.33 -10.68
C MET A 155 10.39 -9.65 -9.23
N ASP A 156 11.64 -9.42 -8.83
CA ASP A 156 12.10 -9.76 -7.48
C ASP A 156 11.94 -8.60 -6.48
N SER A 157 11.86 -7.36 -6.98
CA SER A 157 11.69 -6.16 -6.16
C SER A 157 10.96 -5.07 -6.92
N ILE A 158 10.23 -4.23 -6.19
CA ILE A 158 9.51 -3.06 -6.73
C ILE A 158 9.94 -1.83 -5.93
N GLN A 159 10.33 -0.76 -6.62
CA GLN A 159 10.45 0.54 -5.99
C GLN A 159 9.08 1.19 -5.86
N ILE A 160 8.70 1.54 -4.64
CA ILE A 160 7.39 2.09 -4.31
C ILE A 160 7.57 3.54 -3.89
N LEU A 161 7.17 4.43 -4.80
CA LEU A 161 7.14 5.86 -4.55
C LEU A 161 5.93 6.27 -3.70
N LEU A 162 6.00 7.50 -3.21
CA LEU A 162 5.01 8.12 -2.35
C LEU A 162 3.60 8.01 -2.93
N GLY A 163 2.67 7.50 -2.12
CA GLY A 163 1.26 7.38 -2.48
C GLY A 163 0.97 6.40 -3.63
N LYS A 164 1.97 5.67 -4.12
CA LYS A 164 1.79 4.58 -5.09
C LYS A 164 1.33 3.31 -4.39
N ARG A 165 0.63 2.48 -5.15
CA ARG A 165 0.11 1.20 -4.68
C ARG A 165 0.31 0.15 -5.75
N TYR A 166 0.57 -1.06 -5.28
CA TYR A 166 0.77 -2.25 -6.10
C TYR A 166 -0.01 -3.41 -5.50
N SER A 167 -0.60 -4.25 -6.36
CA SER A 167 -1.05 -5.58 -5.94
C SER A 167 -0.10 -6.60 -6.52
N VAL A 168 0.47 -7.45 -5.68
CA VAL A 168 1.37 -8.53 -6.08
C VAL A 168 0.84 -9.86 -5.60
N VAL A 169 0.95 -10.89 -6.44
CA VAL A 169 0.74 -12.26 -6.04
C VAL A 169 2.07 -12.89 -5.69
N VAL A 170 2.09 -13.58 -4.54
CA VAL A 170 3.26 -14.29 -4.04
C VAL A 170 2.85 -15.69 -3.67
N ARG A 171 3.53 -16.68 -4.27
CA ARG A 171 3.38 -18.08 -3.89
C ARG A 171 4.34 -18.42 -2.76
N ILE A 172 3.82 -18.83 -1.62
CA ILE A 172 4.60 -19.01 -0.40
C ILE A 172 5.30 -20.36 -0.41
N ASN A 173 6.63 -20.33 -0.49
CA ASN A 173 7.46 -21.54 -0.54
C ASN A 173 7.88 -22.01 0.87
N PHE A 174 7.94 -21.09 1.85
CA PHE A 174 8.32 -21.35 3.24
C PHE A 174 7.41 -20.58 4.22
N SER A 175 7.20 -21.09 5.43
CA SER A 175 6.16 -20.62 6.38
C SER A 175 6.42 -19.30 7.12
N MET A 176 7.50 -18.58 6.78
CA MET A 176 7.80 -17.27 7.38
C MET A 176 8.47 -16.35 6.36
N LEU A 177 7.92 -15.14 6.20
CA LEU A 177 8.53 -14.10 5.38
C LEU A 177 9.36 -13.18 6.30
N ARG A 178 10.66 -13.07 6.02
CA ARG A 178 11.51 -11.99 6.56
C ARG A 178 11.70 -10.95 5.47
N TYR A 179 11.40 -9.70 5.80
CA TYR A 179 11.68 -8.53 4.97
C TYR A 179 12.79 -7.71 5.63
N SER A 180 13.71 -7.17 4.84
CA SER A 180 14.67 -6.16 5.29
C SER A 180 14.41 -4.88 4.51
N PRO A 181 14.20 -3.73 5.17
CA PRO A 181 14.28 -2.45 4.49
C PRO A 181 15.68 -2.33 3.88
N ARG A 182 15.78 -2.02 2.59
CA ARG A 182 16.98 -1.37 2.06
C ARG A 182 16.71 0.12 2.12
N SER A 183 17.29 0.80 3.10
CA SER A 183 17.50 2.24 3.01
C SER A 183 18.86 2.45 2.36
N SER A 184 18.89 3.19 1.25
CA SER A 184 20.13 3.72 0.68
C SER A 184 20.80 4.69 1.64
#